data_AF-A0A377FB39-F1
#
_entry.id   AF-A0A377FB39-F1
#
_cell.length_a   1.000
_cell.length_b   1.000
_cell.length_c   1.000
_cell.angle_alpha   90.00
_cell.angle_beta   90.00
_cell.angle_gamma   90.00
#
_symmetry.space_group_name_H-M   'P 1'
#
loop_
_entity.id
_entity.type
_entity.pdbx_description
1 polymer ?
#
loop_
_entity_poly.entity_id
_entity_poly.type
_entity_poly.pdbx_seq_one_letter_code
_entity_poly.pdbx_strand_id
1 'polypeptide(L)'
;MWIFSLPSSARYPPRYLDPDRPFGVVDYVNVPRTIATVISSGKASKAELDSVLGVQDLWDLLEIIHVDAHNEQVIQENRNGAGT
;
A
#
# COMPACT_ATOMS: atom_id res chain seq x y z
N MET A 1 -14.61 42.81 17.61
CA MET A 1 -13.82 41.61 17.99
C MET A 1 -14.77 40.43 17.89
N TRP A 2 -14.72 39.67 16.79
CA TRP A 2 -15.72 38.64 16.50
C TRP A 2 -15.17 37.27 16.91
N ILE A 3 -15.86 36.60 17.84
CA ILE A 3 -15.59 35.23 18.28
C ILE A 3 -16.54 34.33 17.48
N PHE A 4 -16.06 33.69 16.41
CA PHE A 4 -16.82 32.64 15.74
C PHE A 4 -16.53 31.30 16.39
N SER A 5 -17.57 30.73 16.98
CA SER A 5 -17.65 29.32 17.39
C SER A 5 -17.48 28.43 16.16
N LEU A 6 -16.40 27.66 16.08
CA LEU A 6 -16.20 26.67 15.02
C LEU A 6 -17.04 25.41 15.32
N PRO A 7 -17.74 24.82 14.34
CA PRO A 7 -18.41 23.55 14.52
C PRO A 7 -17.38 22.44 14.77
N SER A 8 -17.72 21.50 15.66
CA SER A 8 -16.90 20.36 16.09
C SER A 8 -16.54 19.35 14.98
N SER A 9 -16.80 19.69 13.71
CA SER A 9 -16.52 18.88 12.52
C SER A 9 -15.25 19.28 11.77
N ALA A 10 -14.57 20.38 12.16
CA ALA A 10 -13.28 20.75 11.59
C ALA A 10 -12.12 19.98 12.27
N ARG A 11 -12.20 18.65 12.31
CA ARG A 11 -11.01 17.82 12.46
C ARG A 11 -10.32 17.88 11.10
N TYR A 12 -9.17 18.54 11.02
CA TYR A 12 -8.33 18.55 9.81
C TYR A 12 -8.37 17.15 9.18
N PRO A 13 -8.74 17.00 7.90
CA PRO A 13 -8.57 15.71 7.26
C PRO A 13 -7.10 15.32 7.42
N PRO A 14 -6.78 14.10 7.85
CA PRO A 14 -5.41 13.60 7.77
C PRO A 14 -4.90 13.88 6.36
N ARG A 15 -3.66 14.36 6.22
CA ARG A 15 -3.03 14.70 4.92
C ARG A 15 -2.89 13.51 3.95
N TYR A 16 -3.58 12.39 4.19
CA TYR A 16 -3.43 11.07 3.58
C TYR A 16 -4.76 10.42 3.19
N LEU A 17 -5.89 11.13 3.25
CA LEU A 17 -7.12 10.66 2.61
C LEU A 17 -7.05 11.03 1.13
N ASP A 18 -6.47 10.12 0.35
CA ASP A 18 -6.55 10.16 -1.11
C ASP A 18 -8.04 10.07 -1.53
N PRO A 19 -8.59 11.10 -2.20
CA PRO A 19 -10.02 11.17 -2.50
C PRO A 19 -10.47 10.12 -3.53
N ASP A 20 -9.53 9.52 -4.28
CA ASP A 20 -9.83 8.53 -5.31
C ASP A 20 -9.70 7.09 -4.79
N ARG A 21 -9.34 6.90 -3.50
CA ARG A 21 -9.28 5.58 -2.90
C ARG A 21 -10.68 5.02 -2.58
N PRO A 22 -10.90 3.70 -2.78
CA PRO A 22 -12.10 3.05 -2.28
C PRO A 22 -12.24 3.25 -0.76
N PHE A 23 -13.45 3.59 -0.32
CA PHE A 23 -13.76 3.86 1.08
C PHE A 23 -13.37 2.69 1.99
N GLY A 24 -12.66 2.98 3.08
CA GLY A 24 -12.33 2.01 4.14
C GLY A 24 -10.89 1.47 4.15
N VAL A 25 -10.03 1.87 3.21
CA VAL A 25 -8.62 1.46 3.20
C VAL A 25 -7.76 2.45 4.00
N VAL A 26 -6.97 1.94 4.95
CA VAL A 26 -6.12 2.74 5.85
C VAL A 26 -4.65 2.65 5.43
N ASP A 27 -3.92 3.76 5.49
CA ASP A 27 -2.48 3.80 5.20
C ASP A 27 -1.60 3.53 6.42
N TYR A 28 -0.41 2.96 6.13
CA TYR A 28 0.68 2.90 7.09
C TYR A 28 1.28 4.30 7.29
N VAL A 29 0.91 4.96 8.38
CA VAL A 29 1.30 6.37 8.64
C VAL A 29 2.80 6.52 8.94
N ASN A 30 3.42 5.49 9.50
CA ASN A 30 4.79 5.55 10.03
C ASN A 30 5.85 4.88 9.15
N VAL A 31 5.43 4.27 8.03
CA VAL A 31 6.31 3.47 7.18
C VAL A 31 6.13 3.90 5.73
N PRO A 32 7.20 4.18 4.97
CA PRO A 32 7.11 4.43 3.54
C PRO A 32 6.37 3.29 2.82
N ARG A 33 5.57 3.63 1.82
CA ARG A 33 4.72 2.67 1.11
C ARG A 33 5.52 1.51 0.51
N THR A 34 6.71 1.76 -0.03
CA THR A 34 7.58 0.73 -0.63
C THR A 34 7.98 -0.34 0.39
N ILE A 35 8.43 0.07 1.57
CA ILE A 35 8.79 -0.83 2.69
C ILE A 35 7.54 -1.56 3.19
N ALA A 36 6.42 -0.84 3.34
CA ALA A 36 5.18 -1.44 3.79
C ALA A 36 4.66 -2.51 2.82
N THR A 37 4.75 -2.28 1.51
CA THR A 37 4.36 -3.25 0.48
C THR A 37 5.16 -4.54 0.61
N VAL A 38 6.49 -4.45 0.69
CA VAL A 38 7.37 -5.64 0.79
C VAL A 38 7.16 -6.42 2.08
N ILE A 39 6.94 -5.73 3.20
CA ILE A 39 6.62 -6.40 4.46
C ILE A 39 5.23 -7.06 4.38
N SER A 40 4.25 -6.36 3.82
CA SER A 40 2.87 -6.86 3.72
C SER A 40 2.73 -8.07 2.81
N SER A 41 3.57 -8.18 1.77
CA SER A 41 3.62 -9.34 0.87
C SER A 41 4.37 -10.54 1.46
N GLY A 42 5.00 -10.38 2.65
CA GLY A 42 5.74 -11.45 3.31
C GLY A 42 7.07 -11.82 2.64
N LYS A 43 7.58 -11.00 1.70
CA LYS A 43 8.82 -11.28 0.98
C LYS A 43 10.09 -10.92 1.77
N ALA A 44 9.97 -9.98 2.70
CA ALA A 44 11.03 -9.65 3.66
C ALA A 44 10.43 -9.08 4.96
N SER A 45 11.14 -9.25 6.06
CA SER A 45 10.84 -8.62 7.34
C SER A 45 11.44 -7.21 7.43
N LYS A 46 10.92 -6.39 8.35
CA LYS A 46 11.49 -5.07 8.64
C LYS A 46 12.95 -5.15 9.06
N ALA A 47 13.33 -6.18 9.83
CA ALA A 47 14.70 -6.34 10.31
C ALA A 47 15.67 -6.59 9.15
N GLU A 48 15.29 -7.40 8.16
CA GLU A 48 16.12 -7.68 6.98
C GLU A 48 16.30 -6.44 6.12
N LEU A 49 15.23 -5.68 5.88
CA LEU A 49 15.27 -4.40 5.13
C LEU A 49 16.11 -3.32 5.80
N ASP A 50 16.20 -3.33 7.14
CA ASP A 50 16.97 -2.33 7.88
C ASP A 50 18.46 -2.71 8.04
N SER A 51 18.83 -3.98 7.86
CA SER A 51 20.17 -4.48 8.27
C SER A 51 20.95 -5.26 7.22
N VAL A 52 20.28 -6.00 6.33
CA VAL A 52 20.92 -6.92 5.37
C VAL A 52 20.65 -6.48 3.94
N LEU A 53 19.40 -6.15 3.64
CA LEU A 53 18.94 -5.82 2.29
C LEU A 53 19.14 -4.33 2.02
N GLY A 54 19.74 -4.03 0.87
CA GLY A 54 19.94 -2.67 0.41
C GLY A 54 18.69 -2.11 -0.29
N VAL A 55 18.82 -0.86 -0.75
CA VAL A 55 17.78 -0.20 -1.55
C VAL A 55 17.54 -0.95 -2.86
N GLN A 56 18.58 -1.53 -3.47
CA GLN A 56 18.43 -2.31 -4.70
C GLN A 56 17.58 -3.56 -4.47
N ASP A 57 17.87 -4.34 -3.41
CA ASP A 57 17.08 -5.53 -3.07
C ASP A 57 15.61 -5.17 -2.79
N LEU A 58 15.34 -4.01 -2.17
CA LEU A 58 13.98 -3.52 -1.99
C LEU A 58 13.26 -3.33 -3.35
N TRP A 59 13.93 -2.77 -4.36
CA TRP A 59 13.35 -2.60 -5.69
C TRP A 59 13.14 -3.93 -6.40
N ASP A 60 14.09 -4.86 -6.29
CA ASP A 60 13.99 -6.19 -6.88
C ASP A 60 12.80 -6.96 -6.26
N LEU A 61 12.60 -6.86 -4.94
CA LEU A 61 11.44 -7.44 -4.27
C LEU A 61 10.11 -6.82 -4.70
N LEU A 62 10.08 -5.50 -4.94
CA LEU A 62 8.89 -4.83 -5.48
C LEU A 62 8.55 -5.31 -6.89
N GLU A 63 9.55 -5.53 -7.73
CA GLU A 63 9.35 -6.10 -9.06
C GLU A 63 8.77 -7.52 -8.97
N ILE A 64 9.34 -8.38 -8.12
CA ILE A 64 8.84 -9.74 -7.89
C ILE A 64 7.36 -9.71 -7.46
N ILE A 65 7.00 -8.85 -6.50
CA ILE A 65 5.61 -8.72 -6.03
C ILE A 65 4.68 -8.32 -7.19
N HIS A 66 5.12 -7.40 -8.04
CA HIS A 66 4.32 -6.93 -9.17
C HIS A 66 4.12 -8.03 -10.23
N VAL A 67 5.18 -8.77 -10.54
CA VAL A 67 5.14 -9.90 -11.48
C VAL A 67 4.25 -11.02 -10.95
N ASP A 68 4.35 -11.35 -9.65
CA ASP A 68 3.50 -12.36 -9.02
C ASP A 68 2.02 -11.98 -9.13
N ALA A 69 1.67 -10.73 -8.79
CA ALA A 69 0.30 -10.23 -8.89
C ALA A 69 -0.23 -10.26 -10.34
N HIS A 70 0.60 -9.90 -11.32
CA HIS A 70 0.24 -10.00 -12.73
C HIS A 70 0.01 -11.45 -13.16
N ASN A 71 0.89 -12.38 -12.78
CA ASN A 71 0.76 -13.80 -13.09
C ASN A 71 -0.52 -14.40 -12.49
N GLU A 72 -0.83 -14.06 -11.23
CA GLU A 72 -2.07 -14.48 -10.57
C GLU A 72 -3.31 -13.99 -11.33
N GLN A 73 -3.30 -12.73 -11.78
CA GLN A 73 -4.37 -12.16 -12.59
C GLN A 73 -4.55 -12.92 -13.92
N VAL A 74 -3.45 -13.14 -14.67
CA VAL A 74 -3.50 -13.87 -15.95
C VAL A 74 -3.97 -15.32 -15.78
N ILE A 75 -3.54 -15.99 -14.71
CA ILE A 75 -4.01 -17.34 -14.38
C ILE A 75 -5.52 -17.32 -14.09
N GLN A 76 -6.00 -16.33 -13.34
CA GLN A 76 -7.42 -16.20 -13.01
C GLN A 76 -8.27 -15.90 -14.25
N GLU A 77 -7.81 -15.03 -15.15
CA GLU A 77 -8.47 -14.72 -16.42
C GLU A 77 -8.58 -15.96 -17.31
N ASN A 78 -7.49 -16.73 -17.44
CA ASN A 78 -7.49 -17.97 -18.21
C ASN A 78 -8.43 -19.03 -17.62
N ARG A 79 -8.51 -19.14 -16.29
CA ARG A 79 -9.46 -20.04 -15.61
C ARG A 79 -10.91 -19.65 -15.90
N ASN A 80 -11.22 -18.35 -15.91
CA ASN A 80 -12.56 -17.86 -16.17
C ASN A 80 -12.95 -18.01 -17.65
N GLY A 81 -12.00 -17.84 -18.58
CA GLY A 81 -12.22 -17.99 -20.03
C GLY A 81 -12.31 -19.44 -20.52
N ALA A 82 -11.76 -20.40 -19.77
CA ALA A 82 -11.88 -21.83 -20.07
C ALA A 82 -13.23 -22.45 -19.62
N GLY A 83 -14.08 -21.67 -18.95
CA GLY A 83 -15.37 -22.11 -18.41
C GLY A 83 -16.61 -21.69 -19.22
N THR A 84 -16.45 -21.16 -20.43
CA THR A 84 -17.53 -20.78 -21.36
C THR A 84 -17.46 -21.59 -22.65
#